data_AF-A0A1H8G8Y0-F1
#
_entry.id   AF-A0A1H8G8Y0-F1
#
_cell.length_a   1.000
_cell.length_b   1.000
_cell.length_c   1.000
_cell.angle_alpha   90.00
_cell.angle_beta   90.00
_cell.angle_gamma   90.00
#
_symmetry.space_group_name_H-M   'P 1'
#
loop_
_entity.id
_entity.type
_entity.pdbx_description
1 polymer ?
#
loop_
_entity_poly.entity_id
_entity_poly.type
_entity_poly.pdbx_seq_one_letter_code
_entity_poly.pdbx_strand_id
1 'polypeptide(L)'
;MLNEDSILSIGHNTVTAGDDTVPAEHKIVSSGHEIVLTSHNIVFTKHITVLPRHNIVAIHNNIVLPHHDIVMTKDNIVSGYNSLMLAGHDTVTTGNDIVPSGHSIVASKDDTVMSHNSLVSTQHNIVSVGNNIVIAGNNIVLNGN
;
A
#
# COMPACT_ATOMS: atom_id res chain seq x y z
N MET A 1 -6.40 32.09 13.01
CA MET A 1 -6.41 30.90 13.89
C MET A 1 -7.56 30.05 13.39
N LEU A 2 -7.28 29.05 12.57
CA LEU A 2 -8.29 28.09 12.15
C LEU A 2 -8.32 26.99 13.21
N ASN A 3 -9.52 26.69 13.68
CA ASN A 3 -9.76 25.86 14.85
C ASN A 3 -9.68 24.37 14.46
N GLU A 4 -9.30 23.52 15.41
CA GLU A 4 -8.89 22.12 15.21
C GLU A 4 -9.97 21.12 14.72
N ASP A 5 -11.15 21.59 14.28
CA ASP A 5 -12.25 20.74 13.77
C ASP A 5 -12.73 21.21 12.38
N SER A 6 -11.81 21.51 11.48
CA SER A 6 -12.15 22.12 10.19
C SER A 6 -12.35 21.09 9.07
N ILE A 7 -13.61 20.84 8.68
CA ILE A 7 -13.92 20.17 7.42
C ILE A 7 -13.67 21.15 6.27
N LEU A 8 -12.66 20.87 5.44
CA LEU A 8 -12.33 21.66 4.26
C LEU A 8 -12.77 20.93 2.99
N SER A 9 -13.68 21.53 2.22
CA SER A 9 -14.05 21.04 0.88
C SER A 9 -13.51 21.97 -0.20
N ILE A 10 -12.53 21.50 -0.95
CA ILE A 10 -11.98 22.15 -2.14
C ILE A 10 -12.04 21.12 -3.26
N GLY A 11 -12.84 21.34 -4.31
CA GLY A 11 -12.93 20.45 -5.48
C GLY A 11 -13.23 18.99 -5.14
N HIS A 12 -14.49 18.63 -4.86
CA HIS A 12 -14.96 17.26 -4.54
C HIS A 12 -14.13 16.48 -3.50
N ASN A 13 -13.28 17.17 -2.73
CA ASN A 13 -12.51 16.58 -1.64
C ASN A 13 -13.25 16.77 -0.32
N THR A 14 -13.04 15.81 0.57
CA THR A 14 -13.50 15.85 1.96
C THR A 14 -12.30 15.54 2.85
N VAL A 15 -11.87 16.52 3.64
CA VAL A 15 -10.85 16.36 4.69
C VAL A 15 -11.54 16.57 6.02
N THR A 16 -11.48 15.60 6.94
CA THR A 16 -12.27 15.62 8.18
C THR A 16 -11.49 16.04 9.43
N ALA A 17 -10.16 15.89 9.46
CA ALA A 17 -9.27 16.35 10.55
C ALA A 17 -7.78 16.16 10.20
N GLY A 18 -6.89 17.09 10.59
CA GLY A 18 -5.42 16.93 10.46
C GLY A 18 -4.67 18.10 9.81
N ASP A 19 -3.34 18.03 9.83
CA ASP A 19 -2.41 18.93 9.12
C ASP A 19 -2.08 18.34 7.74
N ASP A 20 -3.10 18.26 6.87
CA ASP A 20 -3.00 17.56 5.59
C ASP A 20 -2.77 18.52 4.41
N THR A 21 -1.97 18.08 3.43
CA THR A 21 -1.77 18.81 2.16
C THR A 21 -2.44 18.08 1.00
N VAL A 22 -3.52 18.65 0.46
CA VAL A 22 -4.36 18.04 -0.59
C VAL A 22 -4.51 18.96 -1.81
N PRO A 23 -3.66 18.84 -2.84
CA PRO A 23 -3.65 19.75 -4.00
C PRO A 23 -4.53 19.33 -5.20
N ALA A 24 -5.28 18.22 -5.17
CA ALA A 24 -6.02 17.68 -6.33
C ALA A 24 -7.43 17.16 -5.97
N GLU A 25 -8.34 16.99 -6.95
CA GLU A 25 -9.79 16.70 -6.76
C GLU A 25 -10.14 15.21 -6.44
N HIS A 26 -11.34 14.99 -5.88
CA HIS A 26 -11.97 13.69 -5.55
C HIS A 26 -11.24 12.82 -4.51
N LYS A 27 -11.08 13.29 -3.27
CA LYS A 27 -10.41 12.54 -2.20
C LYS A 27 -11.20 12.50 -0.91
N ILE A 28 -11.03 11.42 -0.16
CA ILE A 28 -11.48 11.31 1.22
C ILE A 28 -10.25 11.05 2.08
N VAL A 29 -9.96 12.00 2.98
CA VAL A 29 -8.85 11.92 3.93
C VAL A 29 -9.41 12.08 5.34
N SER A 30 -9.03 11.17 6.22
CA SER A 30 -9.51 11.15 7.60
C SER A 30 -8.38 10.89 8.59
N SER A 31 -7.95 11.97 9.24
CA SER A 31 -7.05 12.05 10.42
C SER A 31 -5.55 11.83 10.14
N GLY A 32 -4.74 12.91 10.09
CA GLY A 32 -3.28 12.76 10.12
C GLY A 32 -2.40 13.98 9.81
N HIS A 33 -1.09 13.70 9.66
CA HIS A 33 -0.17 14.47 8.81
C HIS A 33 0.00 13.66 7.52
N GLU A 34 -0.88 13.85 6.56
CA GLU A 34 -0.87 13.12 5.30
C GLU A 34 -0.47 14.03 4.12
N ILE A 35 0.26 13.44 3.18
CA ILE A 35 0.57 14.06 1.90
C ILE A 35 -0.05 13.20 0.80
N VAL A 36 -1.18 13.67 0.27
CA VAL A 36 -1.90 13.00 -0.81
C VAL A 36 -1.92 13.93 -2.00
N LEU A 37 -1.08 13.68 -3.01
CA LEU A 37 -0.88 14.62 -4.12
C LEU A 37 -1.83 14.40 -5.32
N THR A 38 -2.61 13.32 -5.33
CA THR A 38 -3.32 12.85 -6.55
C THR A 38 -4.80 12.48 -6.33
N SER A 39 -5.58 12.37 -7.40
CA SER A 39 -7.05 12.18 -7.36
C SER A 39 -7.53 10.77 -7.04
N HIS A 40 -8.78 10.67 -6.56
CA HIS A 40 -9.53 9.42 -6.31
C HIS A 40 -8.89 8.48 -5.30
N ASN A 41 -8.27 9.04 -4.26
CA ASN A 41 -7.72 8.24 -3.18
C ASN A 41 -8.64 8.28 -1.97
N ILE A 42 -8.70 7.16 -1.27
CA ILE A 42 -9.32 7.05 0.04
C ILE A 42 -8.19 6.73 1.03
N VAL A 43 -7.95 7.65 1.95
CA VAL A 43 -6.89 7.51 2.94
C VAL A 43 -7.47 7.64 4.34
N PHE A 44 -7.14 6.66 5.16
CA PHE A 44 -7.47 6.66 6.57
C PHE A 44 -6.15 6.55 7.36
N THR A 45 -5.95 7.48 8.31
CA THR A 45 -4.92 7.49 9.37
C THR A 45 -3.59 8.22 9.09
N LYS A 46 -2.79 8.40 10.15
CA LYS A 46 -1.64 9.32 10.20
C LYS A 46 -0.41 8.85 9.40
N HIS A 47 0.39 9.82 8.94
CA HIS A 47 1.72 9.64 8.37
C HIS A 47 1.74 8.82 7.08
N ILE A 48 0.90 9.18 6.13
CA ILE A 48 0.78 8.49 4.85
C ILE A 48 1.24 9.42 3.73
N THR A 49 1.98 8.85 2.78
CA THR A 49 2.37 9.53 1.53
C THR A 49 1.86 8.71 0.35
N VAL A 50 0.92 9.27 -0.44
CA VAL A 50 0.31 8.60 -1.61
C VAL A 50 0.54 9.41 -2.88
N LEU A 51 1.22 8.80 -3.85
CA LEU A 51 1.54 9.35 -5.17
C LEU A 51 1.48 8.24 -6.23
N PRO A 52 0.34 7.83 -6.82
CA PRO A 52 -0.49 8.53 -7.80
C PRO A 52 -1.99 8.18 -7.58
N ARG A 53 -2.81 7.94 -8.62
CA ARG A 53 -4.30 7.87 -8.53
C ARG A 53 -4.86 6.51 -8.07
N HIS A 54 -6.08 6.53 -7.51
CA HIS A 54 -6.95 5.37 -7.25
C HIS A 54 -6.50 4.37 -6.16
N ASN A 55 -5.90 4.85 -5.09
CA ASN A 55 -5.45 4.00 -3.99
C ASN A 55 -6.43 4.03 -2.82
N ILE A 56 -6.54 2.89 -2.15
CA ILE A 56 -7.15 2.78 -0.83
C ILE A 56 -6.02 2.47 0.14
N VAL A 57 -5.72 3.42 1.03
CA VAL A 57 -4.69 3.24 2.05
C VAL A 57 -5.32 3.41 3.42
N ALA A 58 -5.34 2.33 4.17
CA ALA A 58 -5.72 2.34 5.57
C ALA A 58 -4.50 1.96 6.39
N ILE A 59 -4.26 2.71 7.47
CA ILE A 59 -3.24 2.47 8.52
C ILE A 59 -1.89 3.22 8.31
N HIS A 60 -1.18 3.41 9.43
CA HIS A 60 -0.02 4.27 9.65
C HIS A 60 1.24 3.97 8.80
N ASN A 61 2.02 5.03 8.51
CA ASN A 61 3.41 4.99 8.03
C ASN A 61 3.63 4.31 6.65
N ASN A 62 2.68 4.44 5.72
CA ASN A 62 2.85 3.87 4.38
C ASN A 62 3.33 4.88 3.35
N ILE A 63 4.20 4.41 2.45
CA ILE A 63 4.57 5.13 1.22
C ILE A 63 4.02 4.33 0.04
N VAL A 64 3.09 4.93 -0.68
CA VAL A 64 2.35 4.28 -1.77
C VAL A 64 2.55 5.12 -3.03
N LEU A 65 3.50 4.70 -3.87
CA LEU A 65 3.82 5.24 -5.19
C LEU A 65 3.08 4.65 -6.47
N PRO A 66 2.07 3.74 -6.38
CA PRO A 66 1.41 3.02 -7.50
C PRO A 66 -0.07 3.38 -7.85
N HIS A 67 -0.57 2.92 -8.99
CA HIS A 67 -1.98 3.04 -9.42
C HIS A 67 -2.83 1.82 -9.01
N HIS A 68 -4.03 2.03 -8.44
CA HIS A 68 -5.01 0.99 -8.07
C HIS A 68 -4.60 0.02 -6.95
N ASP A 69 -3.87 0.51 -5.94
CA ASP A 69 -3.41 -0.36 -4.85
C ASP A 69 -4.31 -0.25 -3.62
N ILE A 70 -4.42 -1.37 -2.91
CA ILE A 70 -5.12 -1.48 -1.63
C ILE A 70 -4.08 -1.89 -0.58
N VAL A 71 -3.77 -0.96 0.32
CA VAL A 71 -2.81 -1.16 1.40
C VAL A 71 -3.54 -0.96 2.72
N MET A 72 -3.68 -2.01 3.51
CA MET A 72 -4.43 -1.99 4.77
C MET A 72 -3.54 -2.36 5.97
N THR A 73 -2.26 -2.00 5.94
CA THR A 73 -1.29 -2.39 6.99
C THR A 73 -0.25 -1.31 7.30
N LYS A 74 0.73 -1.57 8.18
CA LYS A 74 1.68 -0.56 8.70
C LYS A 74 3.03 -0.63 8.00
N ASP A 75 3.72 0.50 7.89
CA ASP A 75 5.15 0.57 7.53
C ASP A 75 5.50 -0.13 6.20
N ASN A 76 4.67 0.05 5.16
CA ASN A 76 4.90 -0.53 3.84
C ASN A 76 5.44 0.49 2.84
N ILE A 77 6.25 -0.03 1.93
CA ILE A 77 6.69 0.71 0.75
C ILE A 77 6.17 -0.02 -0.49
N VAL A 78 5.30 0.64 -1.24
CA VAL A 78 4.71 0.11 -2.46
C VAL A 78 5.09 0.99 -3.63
N SER A 79 5.72 0.40 -4.64
CA SER A 79 6.11 1.06 -5.88
C SER A 79 5.75 0.12 -7.04
N GLY A 80 4.60 0.32 -7.66
CA GLY A 80 3.95 -0.75 -8.43
C GLY A 80 2.63 -0.38 -9.11
N TYR A 81 1.76 -1.36 -9.32
CA TYR A 81 0.35 -1.16 -9.71
C TYR A 81 -0.48 -2.42 -9.40
N ASN A 82 -1.76 -2.24 -9.10
CA ASN A 82 -2.70 -3.31 -8.76
C ASN A 82 -2.22 -4.25 -7.63
N SER A 83 -1.56 -3.72 -6.62
CA SER A 83 -1.07 -4.52 -5.49
C SER A 83 -2.08 -4.56 -4.35
N LEU A 84 -2.20 -5.72 -3.69
CA LEU A 84 -3.05 -5.92 -2.52
C LEU A 84 -2.23 -6.36 -1.31
N MET A 85 -2.24 -5.55 -0.26
CA MET A 85 -1.47 -5.77 0.97
C MET A 85 -2.35 -5.66 2.19
N LEU A 86 -2.51 -6.75 2.95
CA LEU A 86 -3.46 -6.83 4.07
C LEU A 86 -2.81 -6.76 5.44
N ALA A 87 -1.60 -7.31 5.62
CA ALA A 87 -0.92 -7.33 6.91
C ALA A 87 0.60 -7.47 6.74
N GLY A 88 1.40 -6.70 7.48
CA GLY A 88 2.85 -6.90 7.52
C GLY A 88 3.66 -5.62 7.48
N HIS A 89 4.98 -5.81 7.31
CA HIS A 89 5.95 -4.76 6.98
C HIS A 89 6.64 -5.17 5.68
N ASP A 90 6.09 -4.74 4.56
CA ASP A 90 6.45 -5.28 3.25
C ASP A 90 6.96 -4.19 2.31
N THR A 91 7.86 -4.60 1.43
CA THR A 91 8.33 -3.78 0.31
C THR A 91 7.95 -4.47 -0.98
N VAL A 92 7.04 -3.87 -1.74
CA VAL A 92 6.60 -4.37 -3.05
C VAL A 92 7.03 -3.37 -4.10
N THR A 93 7.86 -3.80 -5.06
CA THR A 93 8.46 -2.93 -6.08
C THR A 93 7.95 -3.20 -7.49
N THR A 94 6.79 -3.88 -7.58
CA THR A 94 6.23 -4.44 -8.80
C THR A 94 4.70 -4.48 -8.80
N GLY A 95 4.06 -5.16 -9.77
CA GLY A 95 2.61 -5.04 -9.98
C GLY A 95 1.86 -6.36 -10.09
N ASN A 96 0.55 -6.28 -9.81
CA ASN A 96 -0.41 -7.39 -9.73
C ASN A 96 -0.07 -8.42 -8.62
N ASP A 97 0.53 -7.97 -7.52
CA ASP A 97 0.98 -8.84 -6.44
C ASP A 97 -0.01 -8.86 -5.27
N ILE A 98 -0.18 -10.03 -4.65
CA ILE A 98 -1.00 -10.22 -3.45
C ILE A 98 -0.12 -10.67 -2.30
N VAL A 99 -0.03 -9.85 -1.26
CA VAL A 99 0.77 -10.11 -0.04
C VAL A 99 -0.12 -9.98 1.20
N PRO A 100 -0.82 -11.06 1.61
CA PRO A 100 -1.79 -10.98 2.70
C PRO A 100 -1.17 -10.88 4.10
N SER A 101 0.05 -11.40 4.27
CA SER A 101 0.77 -11.45 5.54
C SER A 101 2.28 -11.52 5.29
N GLY A 102 3.09 -10.61 5.88
CA GLY A 102 4.52 -10.63 5.57
C GLY A 102 5.47 -9.76 6.39
N HIS A 103 6.74 -10.10 6.24
CA HIS A 103 7.90 -9.21 6.32
C HIS A 103 8.72 -9.50 5.05
N SER A 104 8.16 -9.13 3.91
CA SER A 104 8.51 -9.67 2.62
C SER A 104 9.00 -8.57 1.69
N ILE A 105 9.98 -8.93 0.87
CA ILE A 105 10.46 -8.10 -0.22
C ILE A 105 10.03 -8.80 -1.51
N VAL A 106 9.13 -8.15 -2.24
CA VAL A 106 8.56 -8.66 -3.48
C VAL A 106 8.97 -7.68 -4.59
N ALA A 107 9.87 -8.14 -5.44
CA ALA A 107 10.38 -7.41 -6.59
C ALA A 107 10.10 -8.25 -7.85
N SER A 108 8.82 -8.53 -8.10
CA SER A 108 8.38 -9.54 -9.04
C SER A 108 7.23 -9.14 -9.97
N LYS A 109 6.28 -9.99 -10.35
CA LYS A 109 5.06 -9.57 -11.07
C LYS A 109 4.10 -10.74 -11.05
N ASP A 110 2.82 -10.45 -10.83
CA ASP A 110 1.76 -11.45 -10.84
C ASP A 110 2.02 -12.57 -9.80
N ASP A 111 2.54 -12.20 -8.61
CA ASP A 111 2.87 -13.13 -7.54
C ASP A 111 1.85 -13.13 -6.41
N THR A 112 1.68 -14.30 -5.78
CA THR A 112 0.94 -14.46 -4.53
C THR A 112 1.89 -14.95 -3.44
N VAL A 113 2.15 -14.10 -2.45
CA VAL A 113 3.08 -14.37 -1.34
C VAL A 113 2.31 -14.42 -0.03
N MET A 114 2.02 -15.63 0.43
CA MET A 114 1.33 -15.92 1.68
C MET A 114 2.33 -16.44 2.71
N SER A 115 3.33 -15.63 3.05
CA SER A 115 4.45 -16.06 3.88
C SER A 115 5.11 -14.91 4.63
N HIS A 116 5.66 -15.22 5.80
CA HIS A 116 6.54 -14.31 6.53
C HIS A 116 7.98 -14.47 6.05
N ASN A 117 8.72 -13.36 6.00
CA ASN A 117 10.15 -13.33 5.72
C ASN A 117 10.55 -13.91 4.35
N SER A 118 9.85 -13.53 3.28
CA SER A 118 10.18 -14.01 1.93
C SER A 118 10.83 -12.95 1.06
N LEU A 119 11.77 -13.38 0.22
CA LEU A 119 12.32 -12.61 -0.88
C LEU A 119 11.90 -13.27 -2.18
N VAL A 120 11.10 -12.56 -2.98
CA VAL A 120 10.67 -13.03 -4.31
C VAL A 120 11.09 -11.99 -5.34
N SER A 121 11.92 -12.39 -6.31
CA SER A 121 12.46 -11.47 -7.31
C SER A 121 12.32 -12.04 -8.72
N THR A 122 11.09 -12.41 -9.09
CA THR A 122 10.81 -13.08 -10.37
C THR A 122 9.36 -12.90 -10.83
N GLN A 123 8.62 -13.88 -11.36
CA GLN A 123 7.23 -13.66 -11.78
C GLN A 123 6.40 -14.94 -11.75
N HIS A 124 5.09 -14.78 -11.62
CA HIS A 124 4.08 -15.85 -11.62
C HIS A 124 4.30 -16.93 -10.53
N ASN A 125 4.63 -16.53 -9.32
CA ASN A 125 4.92 -17.44 -8.21
C ASN A 125 3.77 -17.49 -7.21
N ILE A 126 3.59 -18.67 -6.65
CA ILE A 126 2.78 -18.88 -5.46
C ILE A 126 3.73 -19.37 -4.37
N VAL A 127 3.95 -18.52 -3.36
CA VAL A 127 4.82 -18.82 -2.22
C VAL A 127 3.96 -18.88 -0.98
N SER A 128 3.87 -20.07 -0.39
CA SER A 128 3.12 -20.32 0.84
C SER A 128 4.06 -20.86 1.91
N VAL A 129 4.08 -20.16 3.05
CA VAL A 129 4.81 -20.49 4.29
C VAL A 129 6.34 -20.31 4.26
N GLY A 130 6.83 -19.49 5.20
CA GLY A 130 8.16 -19.49 5.83
C GLY A 130 9.42 -19.25 4.97
N ASN A 131 10.16 -18.18 5.28
CA ASN A 131 11.60 -17.98 4.98
C ASN A 131 12.06 -18.44 3.57
N ASN A 132 11.39 -17.98 2.52
CA ASN A 132 11.71 -18.40 1.15
C ASN A 132 12.57 -17.38 0.42
N ILE A 133 13.45 -17.88 -0.44
CA ILE A 133 14.11 -17.10 -1.48
C ILE A 133 13.73 -17.72 -2.82
N VAL A 134 12.95 -17.00 -3.62
CA VAL A 134 12.51 -17.44 -4.94
C VAL A 134 13.05 -16.49 -6.00
N ILE A 135 13.97 -17.01 -6.82
CA ILE A 135 14.71 -16.26 -7.85
C ILE A 135 14.43 -16.77 -9.28
N ALA A 136 13.57 -17.78 -9.42
CA ALA A 136 13.13 -18.32 -10.70
C ALA A 136 11.61 -18.16 -10.81
N GLY A 137 11.08 -18.00 -12.02
CA GLY A 137 9.67 -17.74 -12.25
C GLY A 137 8.82 -18.99 -12.39
N ASN A 138 7.51 -18.82 -12.29
CA ASN A 138 6.49 -19.88 -12.44
C ASN A 138 6.62 -20.98 -11.38
N ASN A 139 6.99 -20.62 -10.15
CA ASN A 139 7.14 -21.59 -9.07
C ASN A 139 5.92 -21.67 -8.17
N ILE A 140 5.65 -22.88 -7.70
CA ILE A 140 4.77 -23.13 -6.56
C ILE A 140 5.66 -23.65 -5.43
N VAL A 141 5.93 -22.79 -4.46
CA VAL A 141 6.72 -23.10 -3.26
C VAL A 141 5.77 -23.24 -2.09
N LEU A 142 5.58 -24.47 -1.62
CA LEU A 142 4.77 -24.79 -0.46
C LEU A 142 5.67 -25.44 0.57
N ASN A 143 5.98 -24.75 1.66
CA ASN A 143 6.67 -25.37 2.79
C ASN A 143 5.62 -25.78 3.84
N GLY A 144 5.29 -27.06 3.88
CA GLY A 144 4.57 -27.64 5.01
C GLY A 144 5.56 -27.97 6.13
N ASN A 145 5.14 -27.79 7.38
CA ASN A 145 5.86 -28.36 8.53
C ASN A 145 6.04 -29.87 8.37
#